data_AF-A0A2V6PH39-F1
#
_entry.id   AF-A0A2V6PH39-F1
#
_cell.length_a   1.000
_cell.length_b   1.000
_cell.length_c   1.000
_cell.angle_alpha   90.00
_cell.angle_beta   90.00
_cell.angle_gamma   90.00
#
_symmetry.space_group_name_H-M   'P 1'
#
loop_
_entity.id
_entity.type
_entity.pdbx_description
1 polymer ?
#
loop_
_entity_poly.entity_id
_entity_poly.type
_entity_poly.pdbx_seq_one_letter_code
_entity_poly.pdbx_strand_id
1 'polypeptide(L)'
;MLQGRVLRGSQTTRDQGSLDALRQYSGAIGQARTQKMCRQLWEDLLLNLAQDLVPRRPDRREPRAVKRRPKAYPLLNQPRHQFAEISHRARCWKGRPRNYRSLN
;
A
#
# COMPACT_ATOMS: atom_id res chain seq x y z
N MET A 1 8.74 -2.71 48.25
CA MET A 1 7.88 -3.37 47.24
C MET A 1 7.60 -2.37 46.13
N LEU A 2 8.31 -2.45 45.00
CA LEU A 2 8.04 -1.63 43.81
C LEU A 2 7.58 -2.58 42.71
N GLN A 3 6.29 -2.56 42.39
CA GLN A 3 5.71 -3.44 41.38
C GLN A 3 6.17 -3.03 39.98
N GLY A 4 6.62 -4.03 39.22
CA GLY A 4 7.12 -3.90 37.87
C GLY A 4 6.06 -3.39 36.90
N ARG A 5 6.44 -2.35 36.16
CA ARG A 5 5.71 -1.81 35.02
C ARG A 5 5.88 -2.77 33.84
N VAL A 6 4.96 -3.72 33.69
CA VAL A 6 4.90 -4.57 32.50
C VAL A 6 4.53 -3.68 31.30
N LEU A 7 5.51 -3.46 30.43
CA LEU A 7 5.34 -2.77 29.16
C LEU A 7 4.35 -3.56 28.32
N ARG A 8 3.18 -2.98 28.08
CA ARG A 8 2.19 -3.48 27.13
C ARG A 8 2.84 -3.48 25.75
N GLY A 9 3.14 -4.67 25.25
CA GLY A 9 3.52 -4.89 23.86
C GLY A 9 2.40 -4.41 22.96
N SER A 10 2.58 -3.23 22.38
CA SER A 10 1.79 -2.77 21.24
C SER A 10 2.12 -3.68 20.08
N GLN A 11 1.20 -4.60 19.76
CA GLN A 11 1.26 -5.37 18.53
C GLN A 11 1.13 -4.40 17.37
N THR A 12 2.27 -3.95 16.82
CA THR A 12 2.31 -3.14 15.62
C THR A 12 1.90 -4.03 14.45
N THR A 13 0.87 -3.60 13.72
CA THR A 13 0.48 -4.24 12.46
C THR A 13 1.69 -4.23 11.53
N ARG A 14 2.11 -5.42 11.11
CA ARG A 14 3.41 -5.73 10.51
C ARG A 14 3.95 -4.79 9.42
N ASP A 15 3.09 -4.08 8.69
CA ASP A 15 3.50 -3.12 7.66
C ASP A 15 4.05 -1.80 8.24
N GLN A 16 3.84 -1.53 9.53
CA GLN A 16 4.29 -0.33 10.22
C GLN A 16 5.77 -0.40 10.64
N GLY A 17 6.32 -1.61 10.82
CA GLY A 17 7.70 -1.82 11.29
C GLY A 17 8.76 -1.32 10.32
N SER A 18 8.54 -1.49 9.01
CA SER A 18 9.50 -1.07 7.97
C SER A 18 9.62 0.46 7.88
N LEU A 19 8.51 1.19 8.02
CA LEU A 19 8.52 2.66 8.04
C LEU A 19 9.19 3.21 9.30
N ASP A 20 8.97 2.57 10.44
CA ASP A 20 9.58 2.98 11.70
C ASP A 20 11.10 2.72 11.69
N ALA A 21 11.55 1.60 11.10
CA ALA A 21 12.96 1.32 10.86
C ALA A 21 13.60 2.40 9.98
N LEU A 22 12.98 2.73 8.83
CA LEU A 22 13.50 3.77 7.94
C LEU A 22 13.65 5.13 8.66
N ARG A 23 12.67 5.51 9.48
CA ARG A 23 12.73 6.76 10.24
C ARG A 23 13.88 6.77 11.23
N GLN A 24 14.10 5.68 11.96
CA GLN A 24 15.24 5.56 12.90
C GLN A 24 16.59 5.64 12.16
N TYR A 25 16.73 4.92 11.05
CA TYR A 25 17.96 4.94 10.25
C TYR A 25 18.20 6.28 9.56
N SER A 26 17.16 7.01 9.14
CA SER A 26 17.31 8.33 8.52
C SER A 26 18.00 9.35 9.44
N GLY A 27 17.67 9.33 10.74
CA GLY A 27 18.31 10.17 11.74
C GLY A 27 19.77 9.80 11.95
N ALA A 28 20.07 8.50 12.04
CA ALA A 28 21.43 8.00 12.21
C ALA A 28 22.32 8.27 10.98
N ILE A 29 21.78 8.11 9.76
CA ILE A 29 22.47 8.40 8.50
C ILE A 29 22.78 9.91 8.40
N GLY A 30 21.81 10.78 8.73
CA GLY A 30 22.03 12.22 8.72
C GLY A 30 23.06 12.71 9.74
N GLN A 31 23.28 11.97 10.82
CA GLN A 31 24.28 12.27 11.85
C GLN A 31 25.63 11.59 11.60
N ALA A 32 25.74 10.72 10.60
CA ALA A 32 26.97 9.97 10.32
C ALA A 32 28.07 10.92 9.83
N ARG A 33 29.21 10.92 10.53
CA ARG A 33 30.34 11.82 10.22
C ARG A 33 31.17 11.39 9.01
N THR A 34 31.05 10.13 8.57
CA THR A 34 31.85 9.56 7.50
C THR A 34 31.00 8.80 6.50
N GLN A 35 31.44 8.82 5.23
CA GLN A 35 30.76 8.10 4.15
C GLN A 35 30.72 6.59 4.39
N LYS A 36 31.77 6.03 5.01
CA LYS A 36 31.85 4.61 5.35
C LYS A 36 30.77 4.21 6.35
N MET A 37 30.58 5.00 7.41
CA MET A 37 29.55 4.74 8.42
C MET A 37 28.14 4.90 7.85
N CYS A 38 27.93 5.89 6.98
CA CYS A 38 26.66 6.05 6.27
C CYS A 38 26.33 4.83 5.40
N ARG A 39 27.33 4.28 4.69
CA ARG A 39 27.18 3.05 3.89
C ARG A 39 26.85 1.83 4.74
N GLN A 40 27.50 1.67 5.89
CA GLN A 40 27.21 0.58 6.82
C GLN A 40 25.78 0.64 7.34
N LEU A 41 25.33 1.82 7.79
CA LEU A 41 23.94 2.04 8.24
C LEU A 41 22.93 1.74 7.13
N TRP A 42 23.28 2.05 5.88
CA TRP A 42 22.44 1.73 4.72
C TRP A 42 22.36 0.22 4.46
N GLU A 43 23.50 -0.48 4.51
CA GLU A 43 23.55 -1.93 4.35
C GLU A 43 22.77 -2.65 5.47
N ASP A 44 22.89 -2.19 6.71
CA ASP A 44 22.14 -2.71 7.86
C ASP A 44 20.63 -2.48 7.73
N LEU A 45 20.21 -1.32 7.23
CA LEU A 45 18.79 -1.04 6.95
C LEU A 45 18.22 -2.02 5.91
N LEU A 46 18.94 -2.22 4.80
CA LEU A 46 18.52 -3.15 3.75
C LEU A 46 18.42 -4.58 4.27
N LEU A 47 19.35 -5.01 5.11
CA LEU A 47 19.32 -6.33 5.73
C LEU A 47 18.10 -6.49 6.65
N ASN A 48 17.80 -5.48 7.46
CA ASN A 48 16.62 -5.48 8.33
C ASN A 48 15.31 -5.59 7.53
N LEU A 49 15.20 -4.82 6.45
CA LEU A 49 14.02 -4.86 5.57
C LEU A 49 13.87 -6.20 4.86
N ALA A 50 14.98 -6.83 4.45
CA ALA A 50 14.96 -8.14 3.82
C ALA A 50 14.53 -9.27 4.79
N GLN A 51 14.85 -9.13 6.09
CA GLN A 51 14.47 -10.07 7.13
C GLN A 51 13.00 -9.91 7.57
N ASP A 52 12.43 -8.72 7.43
CA ASP A 52 11.02 -8.42 7.74
C ASP A 52 10.07 -8.97 6.65
N LEU A 53 9.99 -10.29 6.56
CA LEU A 53 9.13 -10.97 5.60
C LEU A 53 7.67 -10.80 5.99
N VAL A 54 6.88 -10.29 5.03
CA VAL A 54 5.42 -10.25 5.15
C VAL A 54 4.91 -11.69 5.21
N PRO A 55 4.21 -12.11 6.28
CA PRO A 55 3.72 -13.46 6.43
C PRO A 55 2.72 -13.73 5.32
N ARG A 56 2.84 -14.92 4.72
CA ARG A 56 1.88 -15.39 3.72
C ARG A 56 0.48 -15.37 4.34
N ARG A 57 -0.42 -14.57 3.76
CA ARG A 57 -1.83 -14.48 4.18
C ARG A 57 -2.70 -15.18 3.12
N PRO A 58 -2.87 -16.51 3.22
CA PRO A 58 -3.60 -17.28 2.20
C PRO A 58 -5.08 -16.89 2.09
N ASP A 59 -5.66 -16.28 3.12
CA ASP A 59 -7.07 -15.81 3.12
C ASP A 59 -7.28 -14.50 2.35
N ARG A 60 -6.22 -13.94 1.75
CA ARG A 60 -6.34 -12.84 0.78
C ARG A 60 -6.85 -13.40 -0.55
N ARG A 61 -8.15 -13.35 -0.78
CA ARG A 61 -8.71 -13.42 -2.15
C ARG A 61 -8.43 -12.09 -2.86
N GLU A 62 -7.35 -12.03 -3.63
CA GLU A 62 -7.28 -11.05 -4.70
C GLU A 62 -8.08 -11.57 -5.90
N PRO A 63 -8.91 -10.71 -6.52
CA PRO A 63 -8.84 -9.25 -6.47
C PRO A 63 -9.57 -8.63 -5.27
N ARG A 64 -8.92 -7.64 -4.61
CA ARG A 64 -9.58 -6.76 -3.63
C ARG A 64 -10.88 -6.25 -4.24
N ALA A 65 -11.93 -6.14 -3.42
CA ALA A 65 -13.26 -5.72 -3.85
C ALA A 65 -13.18 -4.56 -4.86
N VAL A 66 -13.36 -4.88 -6.14
CA VAL A 66 -13.49 -3.87 -7.20
C VAL A 66 -14.69 -3.05 -6.80
N LYS A 67 -14.51 -1.73 -6.62
CA LYS A 67 -15.61 -0.83 -6.26
C LYS A 67 -16.73 -1.02 -7.29
N ARG A 68 -17.79 -1.74 -6.89
CA ARG A 68 -18.86 -2.15 -7.80
C ARG A 68 -19.78 -1.01 -8.18
N ARG A 69 -19.70 0.14 -7.49
CA ARG A 69 -20.44 1.35 -7.86
C ARG A 69 -19.88 1.85 -9.20
N PRO A 70 -20.63 1.70 -10.30
CA PRO A 70 -20.24 2.30 -11.56
C PRO A 70 -20.16 3.80 -11.35
N LYS A 71 -19.03 4.39 -11.75
CA LYS A 71 -18.91 5.84 -11.78
C LYS A 71 -19.88 6.36 -12.84
N ALA A 72 -20.61 7.43 -12.53
CA ALA A 72 -21.54 8.06 -13.47
C ALA A 72 -20.84 8.62 -14.72
N TYR A 73 -19.51 8.74 -14.66
CA TYR A 73 -18.67 9.27 -15.72
C TYR A 73 -17.98 8.14 -16.47
N PRO A 74 -17.97 8.18 -17.82
CA PRO A 74 -17.16 7.29 -18.64
C PRO A 74 -15.65 7.47 -18.33
N LEU A 75 -14.87 6.44 -18.67
CA LEU A 75 -13.41 6.48 -18.54
C LEU A 75 -12.83 7.36 -19.67
N LEU A 76 -11.94 8.29 -19.30
CA LEU A 76 -11.24 9.14 -20.26
C LEU A 76 -10.09 8.33 -20.90
N ASN A 77 -10.42 7.59 -21.95
CA ASN A 77 -9.47 6.74 -22.68
C ASN A 77 -8.78 7.45 -23.86
N GLN A 78 -9.09 8.72 -24.09
CA GLN A 78 -8.60 9.53 -25.20
C GLN A 78 -8.31 10.97 -24.73
N PRO A 79 -7.47 11.73 -25.47
CA PRO A 79 -7.26 13.15 -25.19
C PRO A 79 -8.57 13.93 -25.09
N ARG A 80 -8.65 14.91 -24.17
CA ARG A 80 -9.90 15.64 -23.85
C ARG A 80 -10.59 16.27 -25.06
N HIS A 81 -9.82 16.71 -26.05
CA HIS A 81 -10.34 17.35 -27.25
C HIS A 81 -10.99 16.37 -28.24
N GLN A 82 -10.75 15.06 -28.09
CA GLN A 82 -11.34 13.98 -28.88
C GLN A 82 -12.47 13.27 -28.12
N PHE A 83 -12.58 13.52 -26.82
CA PHE A 83 -13.50 12.81 -25.95
C PHE A 83 -14.92 13.41 -26.02
N ALA A 84 -15.88 12.65 -26.53
CA ALA A 84 -17.28 13.02 -26.51
C ALA A 84 -17.94 12.65 -25.16
N GLU A 85 -18.38 13.66 -24.40
CA GLU A 85 -19.09 13.43 -23.13
C GLU A 85 -20.53 12.94 -23.38
N ILE A 86 -20.92 11.85 -22.72
CA ILE A 86 -22.30 11.33 -22.81
C ILE A 86 -23.21 12.21 -21.95
N SER A 87 -24.24 12.83 -22.56
CA SER A 87 -25.17 13.75 -21.90
C SER A 87 -25.99 13.10 -20.77
N HIS A 88 -26.29 11.80 -20.88
CA HIS A 88 -27.20 11.14 -19.95
C HIS A 88 -26.50 10.54 -18.72
N ARG A 89 -26.13 11.40 -17.77
CA ARG A 89 -25.39 11.11 -16.52
C ARG A 89 -26.10 10.14 -15.52
N ALA A 90 -27.39 9.82 -15.72
CA ALA A 90 -28.19 9.00 -14.78
C ALA A 90 -28.82 7.70 -15.35
N ARG A 91 -28.65 7.35 -16.64
CA ARG A 91 -29.24 6.13 -17.26
C ARG A 91 -28.23 5.03 -17.58
N CYS A 92 -26.93 5.31 -17.53
CA CYS A 92 -25.90 4.35 -17.94
C CYS A 92 -25.82 3.10 -17.04
N TRP A 93 -26.58 3.05 -15.93
CA TRP A 93 -26.68 1.89 -15.05
C TRP A 93 -28.11 1.42 -14.81
N LYS A 94 -28.90 1.27 -15.88
CA LYS A 94 -30.12 0.46 -15.84
C LYS A 94 -30.05 -0.65 -16.89
N GLY A 95 -29.51 -1.81 -16.48
CA GLY A 95 -30.07 -3.07 -17.00
C GLY A 95 -29.20 -4.04 -17.82
N ARG A 96 -27.86 -4.03 -17.75
CA ARG A 96 -27.10 -5.20 -18.28
C ARG A 96 -25.96 -5.62 -17.34
N PRO A 97 -26.02 -6.79 -16.68
CA PRO A 97 -24.85 -7.34 -16.02
C PRO A 97 -23.75 -7.57 -17.08
N ARG A 98 -22.50 -7.22 -16.77
CA ARG A 98 -21.36 -7.61 -17.62
C ARG A 98 -21.33 -9.14 -17.67
N ASN A 99 -21.48 -9.70 -18.87
CA ASN A 99 -21.29 -11.14 -19.09
C ASN A 99 -19.81 -11.48 -18.88
N TYR A 100 -19.46 -12.03 -17.72
CA TYR A 100 -18.11 -12.53 -17.39
C TYR A 100 -17.79 -13.89 -18.04
N ARG A 101 -18.52 -14.31 -19.07
CA ARG A 101 -18.40 -15.65 -19.69
C ARG A 101 -17.15 -15.83 -20.58
N SER A 102 -16.33 -14.81 -20.79
CA SER A 102 -15.16 -14.88 -21.69
C SER A 102 -13.81 -14.75 -20.97
N LEU A 103 -13.77 -14.95 -19.64
CA LEU A 103 -12.53 -15.00 -18.87
C LEU A 103 -12.35 -16.43 -18.36
N ASN A 104 -11.98 -17.34 -19.27
CA ASN A 104 -11.37 -18.64 -19.02
C ASN A 104 -10.41 -18.91 -20.18
#